data_AF-A0A0N7F5E7-F1
#
_entry.id   AF-A0A0N7F5E7-F1
#
_cell.length_a   1.000
_cell.length_b   1.000
_cell.length_c   1.000
_cell.angle_alpha   90.00
_cell.angle_beta   90.00
_cell.angle_gamma   90.00
#
_symmetry.space_group_name_H-M   'P 1'
#
loop_
_entity.id
_entity.type
_entity.pdbx_description
1 polymer ?
#
loop_
_entity_poly.entity_id
_entity_poly.type
_entity_poly.pdbx_seq_one_letter_code
_entity_poly.pdbx_strand_id
1 'polypeptide(L)'
;MDSGPSRDQAERFARALDADAVDPEFAAELAVVAAMGDLEIGPDEQARERMLAKATPPPVSSRRSRFLVAVAASLVLVFALAGMSLLLSRDALPGDTLYGIKRTAEAASLGLTFGDASKALKHLEFANARIDEVETLAQRYTDPAEAPVGGYLTALTDFDADASTASRQLIALATRGDVQQLDSLRIWAGQQNTRLSAVTPRLPGQVQTRATTSKQLLDKITDRAVTLLGRANCYQITTGNSDDVGALPATDACHRDTANAVTPSAPISPPSTVPPRVQATYTPPPPVATGPTPPVTTTAPALPLVPTPSAPSTSAHPPSLPTPPQLPVPILELPPLLPGLPAIRVG
;
A
#
# COMPACT_ATOMS: atom_id res chain seq x y z
N MET A 1 9.03 31.40 -55.29
CA MET A 1 10.42 30.88 -55.39
C MET A 1 10.66 30.09 -54.12
N ASP A 2 10.73 28.76 -54.23
CA ASP A 2 10.92 27.86 -53.09
C ASP A 2 12.22 27.08 -53.34
N SER A 3 13.20 27.30 -52.46
CA SER A 3 14.56 26.75 -52.57
C SER A 3 14.64 25.48 -51.74
N GLY A 4 14.46 24.33 -52.39
CA GLY A 4 14.65 23.02 -51.78
C GLY A 4 16.12 22.73 -51.42
N PRO A 5 16.37 21.80 -50.48
CA PRO A 5 17.72 21.52 -49.97
C PRO A 5 18.62 20.89 -51.04
N SER A 6 19.87 21.34 -51.09
CA SER A 6 20.90 20.89 -52.03
C SER A 6 21.31 19.42 -51.79
N ARG A 7 21.47 18.64 -52.87
CA ARG A 7 21.88 17.21 -52.91
C ARG A 7 23.04 16.84 -51.97
N ASP A 8 23.94 17.79 -51.68
CA ASP A 8 25.08 17.63 -50.76
C ASP A 8 24.72 17.34 -49.29
N GLN A 9 23.50 17.66 -48.84
CA GLN A 9 23.04 17.28 -47.49
C GLN A 9 22.52 15.84 -47.44
N ALA A 10 21.86 15.38 -48.50
CA ALA A 10 21.34 14.02 -48.59
C ALA A 10 22.49 12.99 -48.66
N GLU A 11 23.57 13.31 -49.39
CA GLU A 11 24.74 12.43 -49.49
C GLU A 11 25.56 12.35 -48.19
N ARG A 12 25.59 13.43 -47.39
CA ARG A 12 26.23 13.42 -46.07
C ARG A 12 25.43 12.62 -45.04
N PHE A 13 24.10 12.65 -45.11
CA PHE A 13 23.24 11.83 -44.27
C PHE A 13 23.34 10.34 -44.63
N ALA A 14 23.40 10.01 -45.94
CA ALA A 14 23.59 8.64 -46.40
C ALA A 14 24.93 8.05 -45.92
N ARG A 15 26.03 8.82 -45.98
CA ARG A 15 27.35 8.37 -45.50
C ARG A 15 27.43 8.19 -43.97
N ALA A 16 26.60 8.92 -43.21
CA ALA A 16 26.56 8.78 -41.75
C ALA A 16 25.79 7.53 -41.28
N LEU A 17 24.92 6.96 -42.13
CA LEU A 17 24.15 5.76 -41.84
C LEU A 17 24.88 4.46 -42.23
N ASP A 18 25.90 4.53 -43.08
CA ASP A 18 26.74 3.37 -43.46
C ASP A 18 27.90 3.09 -42.48
N ALA A 19 27.97 3.83 -41.36
CA ALA A 19 28.96 3.60 -40.31
C ALA A 19 28.39 2.77 -39.15
N ASP A 20 27.65 1.69 -39.46
CA ASP A 20 27.34 0.64 -38.51
C ASP A 20 28.51 -0.36 -38.47
N ALA A 21 29.44 -0.14 -37.54
CA ALA A 21 30.30 -1.20 -37.07
C ALA A 21 29.45 -2.13 -36.18
N VAL A 22 28.73 -3.06 -36.82
CA VAL A 22 28.09 -4.18 -36.11
C VAL A 22 29.19 -4.96 -35.40
N ASP A 23 29.03 -5.11 -34.09
CA ASP A 23 29.94 -5.90 -33.26
C ASP A 23 30.10 -7.31 -33.86
N PRO A 24 31.32 -7.76 -34.21
CA PRO A 24 31.53 -9.08 -34.83
C PRO A 24 31.02 -10.24 -33.97
N GLU A 25 30.88 -10.04 -32.66
CA GLU A 25 30.29 -11.04 -31.75
C GLU A 25 28.77 -11.19 -31.99
N PHE A 26 28.07 -10.09 -32.20
CA PHE A 26 26.62 -10.08 -32.46
C PHE A 26 26.28 -10.64 -33.85
N ALA A 27 27.15 -10.40 -34.85
CA ALA A 27 27.01 -11.00 -36.18
C ALA A 27 27.20 -12.53 -36.16
N ALA A 28 28.08 -13.04 -35.29
CA ALA A 28 28.27 -14.48 -35.11
C ALA A 28 27.07 -15.14 -34.43
N GLU A 29 26.45 -14.49 -33.43
CA GLU A 29 25.24 -15.01 -32.80
C GLU A 29 24.05 -15.06 -33.76
N LEU A 30 23.87 -14.05 -34.61
CA LEU A 30 22.84 -14.04 -35.66
C LEU A 30 23.05 -15.14 -36.71
N ALA A 31 24.30 -15.47 -37.04
CA ALA A 31 24.60 -16.56 -37.98
C ALA A 31 24.24 -17.94 -37.41
N VAL A 32 24.38 -18.15 -36.10
CA VAL A 32 23.97 -19.40 -35.43
C VAL A 32 22.45 -19.54 -35.42
N VAL A 33 21.70 -18.45 -35.17
CA VAL A 33 20.23 -18.46 -35.21
C VAL A 33 19.71 -18.67 -36.63
N ALA A 34 20.34 -18.05 -37.63
CA ALA A 34 20.01 -18.27 -39.04
C ALA A 34 20.27 -19.72 -39.48
N ALA A 35 21.35 -20.34 -39.01
CA ALA A 35 21.67 -21.74 -39.29
C ALA A 35 20.70 -22.73 -38.64
N MET A 36 20.04 -22.36 -37.53
CA MET A 36 18.98 -23.18 -36.91
C MET A 36 17.62 -23.03 -37.61
N GLY A 37 17.40 -21.94 -38.36
CA GLY A 37 16.18 -21.72 -39.15
C GLY A 37 16.08 -22.60 -40.40
N ASP A 38 17.19 -23.16 -40.87
CA ASP A 38 17.27 -24.01 -42.07
C ASP A 38 17.11 -25.51 -41.76
N LEU A 39 16.88 -25.87 -40.49
CA LEU A 39 16.43 -27.20 -40.10
C LEU A 39 14.91 -27.25 -40.26
N GLU A 40 14.47 -27.78 -41.40
CA GLU A 40 13.07 -28.00 -41.73
C GLU A 40 12.46 -29.11 -40.84
N ILE A 41 12.18 -28.76 -39.58
CA ILE A 41 11.34 -29.52 -38.65
C ILE A 41 9.97 -28.84 -38.65
N GLY A 42 9.35 -28.80 -39.83
CA GLY A 42 7.96 -28.42 -40.01
C GLY A 42 7.05 -29.66 -39.87
N PRO A 43 5.85 -29.53 -39.28
CA PRO A 43 4.88 -30.63 -39.32
C PRO A 43 4.52 -30.96 -40.78
N ASP A 44 4.43 -32.26 -41.10
CA ASP A 44 4.17 -32.74 -42.46
C ASP A 44 2.89 -32.11 -43.06
N GLU A 45 2.82 -31.96 -44.39
CA GLU A 45 1.69 -31.30 -45.07
C GLU A 45 0.33 -31.92 -44.71
N GLN A 46 0.25 -33.22 -44.46
CA GLN A 46 -0.94 -33.92 -43.96
C GLN A 46 -1.26 -33.57 -42.50
N ALA A 47 -0.26 -33.26 -41.67
CA ALA A 47 -0.48 -32.72 -40.33
C ALA A 47 -1.01 -31.27 -40.41
N ARG A 48 -0.54 -30.49 -41.38
CA ARG A 48 -1.04 -29.14 -41.69
C ARG A 48 -2.48 -29.16 -42.20
N GLU A 49 -2.81 -30.08 -43.11
CA GLU A 49 -4.17 -30.30 -43.59
C GLU A 49 -5.11 -30.79 -42.49
N ARG A 50 -4.64 -31.68 -41.60
CA ARG A 50 -5.40 -32.12 -40.41
C ARG A 50 -5.65 -30.98 -39.43
N MET A 51 -4.70 -30.06 -39.27
CA MET A 51 -4.88 -28.87 -38.44
C MET A 51 -5.83 -27.86 -39.08
N LEU A 52 -5.74 -27.65 -40.40
CA LEU A 52 -6.65 -26.78 -41.15
C LEU A 52 -8.09 -27.33 -41.17
N ALA A 53 -8.27 -28.65 -41.32
CA ALA A 53 -9.58 -29.30 -41.26
C ALA A 53 -10.22 -29.25 -39.86
N LYS A 54 -9.41 -29.01 -38.81
CA LYS A 54 -9.85 -28.90 -37.41
C LYS A 54 -9.89 -27.46 -36.90
N ALA A 55 -9.51 -26.49 -37.75
CA ALA A 55 -9.51 -25.05 -37.48
C ALA A 55 -10.86 -24.37 -37.75
N THR A 56 -11.96 -25.12 -37.80
CA THR A 56 -13.30 -24.53 -37.72
C THR A 56 -13.64 -24.35 -36.24
N PRO A 57 -13.56 -23.13 -35.68
CA PRO A 57 -14.04 -22.91 -34.32
C PRO A 57 -15.52 -23.32 -34.27
N PRO A 58 -15.97 -24.07 -33.24
CA PRO A 58 -17.38 -24.39 -33.13
C PRO A 58 -18.17 -23.07 -33.14
N PRO A 59 -19.28 -22.96 -33.87
CA PRO A 59 -20.05 -21.73 -33.89
C PRO A 59 -20.50 -21.45 -32.45
N VAL A 60 -19.98 -20.39 -31.84
CA VAL A 60 -20.44 -19.87 -30.54
C VAL A 60 -21.83 -19.26 -30.73
N SER A 61 -22.81 -20.11 -30.97
CA SER A 61 -24.17 -19.75 -31.39
C SER A 61 -25.18 -19.76 -30.24
N SER A 62 -24.76 -20.03 -29.00
CA SER A 62 -25.68 -19.91 -27.88
C SER A 62 -25.73 -18.45 -27.40
N ARG A 63 -26.95 -17.90 -27.24
CA ARG A 63 -27.17 -16.59 -26.57
C ARG A 63 -26.46 -16.53 -25.21
N ARG A 64 -26.30 -17.67 -24.54
CA ARG A 64 -25.57 -17.81 -23.26
C ARG A 64 -24.07 -17.54 -23.42
N SER A 65 -23.41 -18.05 -24.46
CA SER A 65 -22.00 -17.76 -24.73
C SER A 65 -21.77 -16.27 -25.03
N ARG A 66 -22.64 -15.66 -25.84
CA ARG A 66 -22.58 -14.21 -26.12
C ARG A 66 -22.85 -13.36 -24.88
N PHE A 67 -23.75 -13.79 -24.01
CA PHE A 67 -24.01 -13.14 -22.73
C PHE A 67 -22.81 -13.24 -21.79
N LEU A 68 -22.18 -14.41 -21.68
CA LEU A 68 -20.96 -14.59 -20.88
C LEU A 68 -19.79 -13.76 -21.40
N VAL A 69 -19.62 -13.67 -22.73
CA VAL A 69 -18.61 -12.80 -23.36
C VAL A 69 -18.93 -11.33 -23.11
N ALA A 70 -20.19 -10.91 -23.19
CA ALA A 70 -20.59 -9.53 -22.87
C ALA A 70 -20.40 -9.18 -21.39
N VAL A 71 -20.69 -10.12 -20.47
CA VAL A 71 -20.42 -9.97 -19.04
C VAL A 71 -18.91 -9.90 -18.79
N ALA A 72 -18.11 -10.78 -19.41
CA ALA A 72 -16.66 -10.72 -19.28
C ALA A 72 -16.09 -9.40 -19.85
N ALA A 73 -16.54 -8.96 -21.03
CA ALA A 73 -16.10 -7.72 -21.65
C ALA A 73 -16.52 -6.49 -20.84
N SER A 74 -17.73 -6.48 -20.27
CA SER A 74 -18.17 -5.39 -19.38
C SER A 74 -17.41 -5.38 -18.06
N LEU A 75 -17.09 -6.55 -17.48
CA LEU A 75 -16.20 -6.64 -16.33
C LEU A 75 -14.81 -6.09 -16.65
N VAL A 76 -14.20 -6.51 -17.77
CA VAL A 76 -12.90 -5.99 -18.22
C VAL A 76 -12.95 -4.48 -18.42
N LEU A 77 -14.01 -3.95 -19.04
CA LEU A 77 -14.18 -2.51 -19.23
C LEU A 77 -14.31 -1.78 -17.89
N VAL A 78 -15.10 -2.29 -16.96
CA VAL A 78 -15.25 -1.72 -15.61
C VAL A 78 -13.90 -1.74 -14.87
N PHE A 79 -13.15 -2.84 -14.94
CA PHE A 79 -11.81 -2.92 -14.35
C PHE A 79 -10.81 -2.00 -15.05
N ALA A 80 -10.90 -1.81 -16.37
CA ALA A 80 -10.05 -0.88 -17.10
C ALA A 80 -10.36 0.59 -16.73
N LEU A 81 -11.64 0.96 -16.63
CA LEU A 81 -12.08 2.30 -16.22
C LEU A 81 -11.75 2.57 -14.75
N ALA A 82 -11.93 1.57 -13.87
CA ALA A 82 -11.50 1.64 -12.48
C ALA A 82 -9.98 1.77 -12.38
N GLY A 83 -9.22 0.98 -13.16
CA GLY A 83 -7.76 1.05 -13.24
C GLY A 83 -7.26 2.42 -13.70
N MET A 84 -7.88 3.02 -14.71
CA MET A 84 -7.54 4.37 -15.19
C MET A 84 -7.84 5.44 -14.12
N SER A 85 -8.98 5.33 -13.43
CA SER A 85 -9.34 6.22 -12.33
C SER A 85 -8.36 6.13 -11.16
N LEU A 86 -7.88 4.91 -10.85
CA LEU A 86 -6.85 4.69 -9.84
C LEU A 86 -5.53 5.35 -10.25
N LEU A 87 -5.09 5.18 -11.50
CA LEU A 87 -3.87 5.82 -12.02
C LEU A 87 -3.95 7.35 -11.92
N LEU A 88 -5.07 7.94 -12.31
CA LEU A 88 -5.29 9.39 -12.23
C LEU A 88 -5.42 9.90 -10.79
N SER A 89 -5.92 9.07 -9.87
CA SER A 89 -6.05 9.44 -8.45
C SER A 89 -4.74 9.37 -7.65
N ARG A 90 -3.68 8.76 -8.19
CA ARG A 90 -2.40 8.61 -7.47
C ARG A 90 -1.82 9.95 -7.02
N ASP A 91 -1.91 10.95 -7.90
CA ASP A 91 -1.38 12.29 -7.67
C ASP A 91 -2.42 13.25 -7.04
N ALA A 92 -3.61 12.73 -6.68
CA ALA A 92 -4.61 13.53 -6.00
C ALA A 92 -4.10 13.92 -4.60
N LEU A 93 -4.19 15.21 -4.29
CA LEU A 93 -3.82 15.78 -3.00
C LEU A 93 -5.05 15.95 -2.11
N PRO A 94 -4.88 16.02 -0.77
CA PRO A 94 -5.97 16.33 0.13
C PRO A 94 -6.69 17.63 -0.29
N GLY A 95 -7.99 17.54 -0.54
CA GLY A 95 -8.82 18.63 -1.07
C GLY A 95 -9.17 18.50 -2.56
N ASP A 96 -8.42 17.68 -3.31
CA ASP A 96 -8.75 17.36 -4.70
C ASP A 96 -9.95 16.40 -4.76
N THR A 97 -10.75 16.48 -5.82
CA THR A 97 -11.98 15.69 -5.99
C THR A 97 -11.74 14.18 -5.97
N LEU A 98 -10.61 13.73 -6.51
CA LEU A 98 -10.23 12.32 -6.59
C LEU A 98 -9.50 11.81 -5.33
N TYR A 99 -9.26 12.65 -4.32
CA TYR A 99 -8.54 12.23 -3.11
C TYR A 99 -9.29 11.16 -2.32
N GLY A 100 -10.63 11.23 -2.28
CA GLY A 100 -11.44 10.17 -1.66
C GLY A 100 -11.27 8.81 -2.33
N ILE A 101 -11.06 8.79 -3.66
CA ILE A 101 -10.80 7.56 -4.42
C ILE A 101 -9.41 7.02 -4.06
N LYS A 102 -8.40 7.89 -3.97
CA LYS A 102 -7.05 7.53 -3.51
C LYS A 102 -7.09 6.84 -2.13
N ARG A 103 -7.75 7.45 -1.14
CA ARG A 103 -7.88 6.88 0.21
C ARG A 103 -8.65 5.55 0.22
N THR A 104 -9.67 5.42 -0.62
CA THR A 104 -10.41 4.14 -0.77
C THR A 104 -9.53 3.04 -1.36
N ALA A 105 -8.71 3.37 -2.36
CA ALA A 105 -7.75 2.43 -2.96
C ALA A 105 -6.68 1.98 -1.96
N GLU A 106 -6.18 2.91 -1.13
CA GLU A 106 -5.24 2.62 -0.06
C GLU A 106 -5.87 1.68 0.98
N ALA A 107 -7.09 1.96 1.44
CA ALA A 107 -7.82 1.09 2.36
C ALA A 107 -8.06 -0.32 1.79
N ALA A 108 -8.42 -0.42 0.50
CA ALA A 108 -8.56 -1.72 -0.18
C ALA A 108 -7.22 -2.46 -0.23
N SER A 109 -6.12 -1.77 -0.56
CA SER A 109 -4.78 -2.37 -0.60
C SER A 109 -4.33 -2.88 0.78
N LEU A 110 -4.67 -2.17 1.85
CA LEU A 110 -4.42 -2.62 3.22
C LEU A 110 -5.25 -3.86 3.58
N GLY A 111 -6.53 -3.87 3.19
CA GLY A 111 -7.44 -5.00 3.41
C GLY A 111 -7.00 -6.29 2.71
N LEU A 112 -6.33 -6.15 1.56
CA LEU A 112 -5.76 -7.26 0.79
C LEU A 112 -4.35 -7.65 1.24
N THR A 113 -3.74 -6.89 2.17
CA THR A 113 -2.40 -7.18 2.68
C THR A 113 -2.48 -8.23 3.80
N PHE A 114 -1.80 -9.36 3.59
CA PHE A 114 -1.76 -10.46 4.56
C PHE A 114 -0.50 -10.43 5.42
N GLY A 115 -0.66 -10.74 6.70
CA GLY A 115 0.42 -10.76 7.70
C GLY A 115 0.64 -9.42 8.40
N ASP A 116 0.88 -9.47 9.70
CA ASP A 116 1.04 -8.27 10.55
C ASP A 116 2.24 -7.42 10.13
N ALA A 117 3.36 -8.06 9.76
CA ALA A 117 4.55 -7.36 9.29
C ALA A 117 4.27 -6.59 7.99
N SER A 118 3.64 -7.23 7.01
CA SER A 118 3.28 -6.61 5.73
C SER A 118 2.31 -5.44 5.93
N LYS A 119 1.31 -5.58 6.82
CA LYS A 119 0.39 -4.50 7.15
C LYS A 119 1.10 -3.31 7.80
N ALA A 120 2.03 -3.57 8.70
CA ALA A 120 2.81 -2.51 9.35
C ALA A 120 3.69 -1.75 8.34
N LEU A 121 4.34 -2.46 7.42
CA LEU A 121 5.07 -1.85 6.32
C LEU A 121 4.15 -1.05 5.38
N LYS A 122 2.92 -1.53 5.14
CA LYS A 122 1.92 -0.80 4.35
C LYS A 122 1.52 0.53 5.00
N HIS A 123 1.39 0.57 6.33
CA HIS A 123 1.19 1.84 7.04
C HIS A 123 2.40 2.78 6.91
N LEU A 124 3.64 2.29 6.95
CA LEU A 124 4.82 3.15 6.68
C LEU A 124 4.80 3.73 5.25
N GLU A 125 4.32 2.96 4.26
CA GLU A 125 4.15 3.42 2.89
C GLU A 125 3.10 4.54 2.80
N PHE A 126 1.95 4.41 3.47
CA PHE A 126 0.94 5.46 3.49
C PHE A 126 1.41 6.72 4.22
N ALA A 127 2.12 6.56 5.33
CA ALA A 127 2.75 7.67 6.03
C ALA A 127 3.76 8.38 5.11
N ASN A 128 4.62 7.66 4.40
CA ASN A 128 5.53 8.26 3.42
C ASN A 128 4.77 9.06 2.34
N ALA A 129 3.70 8.48 1.79
CA ALA A 129 2.86 9.15 0.81
C ALA A 129 2.21 10.44 1.35
N ARG A 130 1.88 10.51 2.65
CA ARG A 130 1.37 11.76 3.26
C ARG A 130 2.43 12.87 3.30
N ILE A 131 3.70 12.53 3.54
CA ILE A 131 4.78 13.53 3.48
C ILE A 131 5.01 13.97 2.02
N ASP A 132 4.94 13.05 1.06
CA ASP A 132 4.97 13.38 -0.38
C ASP A 132 3.85 14.38 -0.74
N GLU A 133 2.65 14.20 -0.20
CA GLU A 133 1.53 15.13 -0.40
C GLU A 133 1.77 16.51 0.22
N VAL A 134 2.33 16.58 1.43
CA VAL A 134 2.71 17.85 2.07
C VAL A 134 3.76 18.58 1.23
N GLU A 135 4.78 17.87 0.75
CA GLU A 135 5.81 18.43 -0.13
C GLU A 135 5.21 18.91 -1.46
N THR A 136 4.32 18.13 -2.06
CA THR A 136 3.66 18.49 -3.33
C THR A 136 2.74 19.70 -3.16
N LEU A 137 1.99 19.79 -2.07
CA LEU A 137 1.19 20.98 -1.75
C LEU A 137 2.10 22.21 -1.59
N ALA A 138 3.24 22.09 -0.89
CA ALA A 138 4.19 23.19 -0.69
C ALA A 138 4.93 23.61 -1.97
N GLN A 139 5.01 22.71 -2.96
CA GLN A 139 5.49 23.02 -4.30
C GLN A 139 4.41 23.71 -5.14
N ARG A 140 3.16 23.23 -5.07
CA ARG A 140 2.01 23.79 -5.82
C ARG A 140 1.68 25.21 -5.36
N TYR A 141 1.74 25.46 -4.05
CA TYR A 141 1.44 26.77 -3.44
C TYR A 141 2.72 27.39 -2.89
N THR A 142 3.38 28.21 -3.72
CA THR A 142 4.65 28.85 -3.33
C THR A 142 4.43 30.01 -2.35
N ASP A 143 3.28 30.68 -2.41
CA ASP A 143 2.85 31.63 -1.38
C ASP A 143 2.04 30.90 -0.29
N PRO A 144 2.54 30.84 0.97
CA PRO A 144 1.81 30.21 2.08
C PRO A 144 0.46 30.88 2.38
N ALA A 145 0.24 32.14 1.98
CA ALA A 145 -1.03 32.83 2.21
C ALA A 145 -2.18 32.29 1.35
N GLU A 146 -1.88 31.71 0.18
CA GLU A 146 -2.86 31.14 -0.75
C GLU A 146 -3.05 29.63 -0.56
N ALA A 147 -2.24 29.01 0.30
CA ALA A 147 -2.17 27.57 0.42
C ALA A 147 -3.37 26.97 1.20
N PRO A 148 -3.93 25.82 0.77
CA PRO A 148 -5.09 25.21 1.40
C PRO A 148 -4.71 24.54 2.73
N VAL A 149 -4.82 25.28 3.83
CA VAL A 149 -4.46 24.82 5.19
C VAL A 149 -5.09 23.46 5.53
N GLY A 150 -6.37 23.27 5.19
CA GLY A 150 -7.08 22.01 5.47
C GLY A 150 -6.40 20.78 4.86
N GLY A 151 -5.88 20.89 3.64
CA GLY A 151 -5.23 19.77 2.97
C GLY A 151 -3.96 19.31 3.69
N TYR A 152 -3.13 20.25 4.12
CA TYR A 152 -1.95 19.93 4.93
C TYR A 152 -2.30 19.31 6.27
N LEU A 153 -3.32 19.84 6.97
CA LEU A 153 -3.73 19.31 8.27
C LEU A 153 -4.27 17.88 8.15
N THR A 154 -4.99 17.58 7.07
CA THR A 154 -5.44 16.20 6.75
C THR A 154 -4.23 15.29 6.52
N ALA A 155 -3.29 15.66 5.64
CA ALA A 155 -2.11 14.83 5.37
C ALA A 155 -1.28 14.58 6.64
N LEU A 156 -1.02 15.60 7.46
CA LEU A 156 -0.25 15.44 8.71
C LEU A 156 -1.00 14.60 9.76
N THR A 157 -2.33 14.64 9.78
CA THR A 157 -3.13 13.80 10.69
C THR A 157 -3.14 12.35 10.25
N ASP A 158 -3.31 12.10 8.95
CA ASP A 158 -3.20 10.76 8.37
C ASP A 158 -1.78 10.20 8.57
N PHE A 159 -0.75 11.04 8.40
CA PHE A 159 0.65 10.69 8.63
C PHE A 159 0.89 10.18 10.05
N ASP A 160 0.47 10.95 11.06
CA ASP A 160 0.67 10.57 12.46
C ASP A 160 -0.05 9.28 12.81
N ALA A 161 -1.26 9.08 12.28
CA ALA A 161 -2.05 7.87 12.49
C ALA A 161 -1.38 6.62 11.89
N ASP A 162 -0.91 6.72 10.64
CA ASP A 162 -0.23 5.63 9.95
C ASP A 162 1.15 5.34 10.59
N ALA A 163 1.94 6.38 10.90
CA ALA A 163 3.25 6.26 11.55
C ALA A 163 3.14 5.61 12.94
N SER A 164 2.19 6.04 13.76
CA SER A 164 1.96 5.47 15.09
C SER A 164 1.49 4.02 14.99
N THR A 165 0.60 3.70 14.04
CA THR A 165 0.09 2.34 13.85
C THR A 165 1.20 1.38 13.41
N ALA A 166 1.99 1.78 12.42
CA ALA A 166 3.15 1.01 11.97
C ALA A 166 4.16 0.81 13.11
N SER A 167 4.47 1.88 13.86
CA SER A 167 5.42 1.82 14.98
C SER A 167 4.99 0.80 16.04
N ARG A 168 3.72 0.85 16.47
CA ARG A 168 3.17 -0.11 17.45
C ARG A 168 3.30 -1.54 16.96
N GLN A 169 2.94 -1.79 15.70
CA GLN A 169 2.97 -3.14 15.11
C GLN A 169 4.40 -3.66 14.95
N LEU A 170 5.32 -2.85 14.40
CA LEU A 170 6.71 -3.22 14.21
C LEU A 170 7.42 -3.45 15.55
N ILE A 171 7.17 -2.61 16.56
CA ILE A 171 7.70 -2.81 17.91
C ILE A 171 7.17 -4.10 18.53
N ALA A 172 5.87 -4.39 18.41
CA ALA A 172 5.29 -5.63 18.92
C ALA A 172 5.83 -6.89 18.20
N LEU A 173 6.15 -6.79 16.91
CA LEU A 173 6.76 -7.89 16.15
C LEU A 173 8.23 -8.09 16.55
N ALA A 174 9.02 -7.02 16.56
CA ALA A 174 10.44 -7.09 16.85
C ALA A 174 10.72 -7.55 18.30
N THR A 175 9.94 -7.08 19.27
CA THR A 175 10.11 -7.48 20.69
C THR A 175 9.70 -8.92 21.00
N ARG A 176 8.94 -9.57 20.11
CA ARG A 176 8.62 -11.02 20.19
C ARG A 176 9.56 -11.88 19.35
N GLY A 177 10.34 -11.26 18.46
CA GLY A 177 11.24 -11.91 17.53
C GLY A 177 12.62 -11.30 17.59
N ASP A 178 13.04 -10.70 16.48
CA ASP A 178 14.35 -10.05 16.37
C ASP A 178 14.23 -8.54 16.59
N VAL A 179 14.77 -8.05 17.71
CA VAL A 179 14.78 -6.64 18.07
C VAL A 179 15.62 -5.81 17.09
N GLN A 180 16.58 -6.41 16.37
CA GLN A 180 17.38 -5.70 15.37
C GLN A 180 16.54 -5.14 14.21
N GLN A 181 15.36 -5.70 13.96
CA GLN A 181 14.42 -5.18 12.94
C GLN A 181 13.94 -3.75 13.23
N LEU A 182 14.09 -3.25 14.48
CA LEU A 182 13.79 -1.87 14.83
C LEU A 182 14.76 -0.86 14.21
N ASP A 183 15.90 -1.29 13.68
CA ASP A 183 16.84 -0.39 13.00
C ASP A 183 16.20 0.25 11.77
N SER A 184 15.45 -0.53 10.99
CA SER A 184 14.70 -0.02 9.83
C SER A 184 13.66 1.02 10.22
N LEU A 185 12.95 0.80 11.34
CA LEU A 185 11.97 1.76 11.85
C LEU A 185 12.65 3.06 12.32
N ARG A 186 13.79 2.95 13.02
CA ARG A 186 14.62 4.09 13.44
C ARG A 186 15.06 4.93 12.26
N ILE A 187 15.62 4.29 11.23
CA ILE A 187 16.12 4.95 10.02
C ILE A 187 14.96 5.63 9.29
N TRP A 188 13.85 4.93 9.09
CA TRP A 188 12.67 5.48 8.43
C TRP A 188 12.16 6.73 9.15
N ALA A 189 12.00 6.68 10.48
CA ALA A 189 11.49 7.82 11.25
C ALA A 189 12.42 9.04 11.15
N GLY A 190 13.74 8.82 11.21
CA GLY A 190 14.73 9.89 11.03
C GLY A 190 14.71 10.52 9.63
N GLN A 191 14.50 9.71 8.59
CA GLN A 191 14.34 10.19 7.21
C GLN A 191 13.08 11.06 7.07
N GLN A 192 11.92 10.60 7.56
CA GLN A 192 10.69 11.39 7.51
C GLN A 192 10.81 12.70 8.31
N ASN A 193 11.50 12.69 9.45
CA ASN A 193 11.71 13.90 10.26
C ASN A 193 12.55 14.93 9.50
N THR A 194 13.58 14.46 8.79
CA THR A 194 14.43 15.31 7.94
C THR A 194 13.62 15.93 6.80
N ARG A 195 12.82 15.13 6.11
CA ARG A 195 11.95 15.60 5.02
C ARG A 195 10.94 16.65 5.51
N LEU A 196 10.20 16.33 6.57
CA LEU A 196 9.22 17.24 7.14
C LEU A 196 9.86 18.53 7.65
N SER A 197 11.08 18.45 8.23
CA SER A 197 11.85 19.63 8.64
C SER A 197 12.22 20.53 7.45
N ALA A 198 12.60 19.95 6.31
CA ALA A 198 13.00 20.71 5.13
C ALA A 198 11.83 21.48 4.50
N VAL A 199 10.61 20.92 4.52
CA VAL A 199 9.43 21.58 3.96
C VAL A 199 8.77 22.57 4.93
N THR A 200 8.91 22.38 6.24
CA THR A 200 8.23 23.19 7.27
C THR A 200 8.32 24.72 7.07
N PRO A 201 9.48 25.32 6.73
CA PRO A 201 9.58 26.77 6.55
C PRO A 201 8.70 27.35 5.43
N ARG A 202 8.25 26.51 4.50
CA ARG A 202 7.41 26.88 3.35
C ARG A 202 5.91 26.73 3.64
N LEU A 203 5.54 26.24 4.83
CA LEU A 203 4.15 25.96 5.18
C LEU A 203 3.47 27.18 5.83
N PRO A 204 2.13 27.29 5.78
CA PRO A 204 1.40 28.29 6.55
C PRO A 204 1.64 28.14 8.07
N GLY A 205 1.63 29.23 8.83
CA GLY A 205 2.02 29.22 10.26
C GLY A 205 1.26 28.21 11.14
N GLN A 206 -0.05 28.04 10.91
CA GLN A 206 -0.85 27.01 11.61
C GLN A 206 -0.35 25.59 11.27
N VAL A 207 0.02 25.35 10.01
CA VAL A 207 0.54 24.06 9.55
C VAL A 207 1.93 23.79 10.10
N GLN A 208 2.78 24.83 10.25
CA GLN A 208 4.10 24.68 10.90
C GLN A 208 3.99 24.17 12.34
N THR A 209 2.99 24.65 13.09
CA THR A 209 2.72 24.15 14.44
C THR A 209 2.33 22.68 14.41
N ARG A 210 1.43 22.29 13.51
CA ARG A 210 1.02 20.89 13.33
C ARG A 210 2.18 19.98 12.91
N ALA A 211 3.04 20.45 12.01
CA ALA A 211 4.23 19.75 11.56
C ALA A 211 5.22 19.54 12.71
N THR A 212 5.35 20.52 13.62
CA THR A 212 6.16 20.37 14.84
C THR A 212 5.67 19.21 15.71
N THR A 213 4.35 19.05 15.87
CA THR A 213 3.78 17.90 16.59
C THR A 213 4.09 16.57 15.88
N SER A 214 3.96 16.50 14.55
CA SER A 214 4.32 15.31 13.78
C SER A 214 5.81 14.96 13.89
N LYS A 215 6.70 15.97 13.93
CA LYS A 215 8.13 15.77 14.16
C LYS A 215 8.42 15.23 15.56
N GLN A 216 7.73 15.71 16.59
CA GLN A 216 7.87 15.19 17.95
C GLN A 216 7.44 13.71 18.04
N LEU A 217 6.40 13.31 17.30
CA LEU A 217 6.02 11.91 17.18
C LEU A 217 7.15 11.08 16.54
N LEU A 218 7.76 11.58 15.46
CA LEU A 218 8.88 10.91 14.80
C LEU A 218 10.10 10.76 15.72
N ASP A 219 10.49 11.83 16.42
CA ASP A 219 11.56 11.79 17.42
C ASP A 219 11.25 10.75 18.50
N LYS A 220 10.01 10.71 18.99
CA LYS A 220 9.55 9.70 19.96
C LYS A 220 9.67 8.26 19.41
N ILE A 221 9.34 8.03 18.15
CA ILE A 221 9.49 6.71 17.49
C ILE A 221 10.99 6.35 17.38
N THR A 222 11.83 7.29 16.95
CA THR A 222 13.29 7.09 16.85
C THR A 222 13.89 6.76 18.21
N ASP A 223 13.61 7.54 19.25
CA ASP A 223 14.10 7.32 20.61
C ASP A 223 13.62 5.98 21.17
N ARG A 224 12.37 5.61 20.90
CA ARG A 224 11.82 4.32 21.29
C ARG A 224 12.58 3.17 20.64
N ALA A 225 12.80 3.23 19.33
CA ALA A 225 13.54 2.20 18.60
C ALA A 225 14.98 2.09 19.09
N VAL A 226 15.68 3.22 19.28
CA VAL A 226 17.05 3.26 19.82
C VAL A 226 17.13 2.63 21.21
N THR A 227 16.20 2.99 22.10
CA THR A 227 16.20 2.48 23.47
C THR A 227 15.96 0.96 23.50
N LEU A 228 15.03 0.46 22.69
CA LEU A 228 14.77 -0.98 22.58
C LEU A 228 15.95 -1.75 21.98
N LEU A 229 16.60 -1.20 20.94
CA LEU A 229 17.82 -1.76 20.35
C LEU A 229 18.95 -1.86 21.38
N GLY A 230 19.14 -0.82 22.20
CA GLY A 230 20.13 -0.84 23.30
C GLY A 230 19.86 -1.92 24.34
N ARG A 231 18.62 -2.40 24.42
CA ARG A 231 18.18 -3.49 25.31
C ARG A 231 18.09 -4.86 24.63
N ALA A 232 18.48 -5.01 23.37
CA ALA A 232 18.34 -6.26 22.62
C ALA A 232 19.00 -7.48 23.30
N ASN A 233 20.06 -7.25 24.10
CA ASN A 233 20.79 -8.30 24.82
C ASN A 233 20.41 -8.42 26.31
N CYS A 234 19.36 -7.73 26.77
CA CYS A 234 18.88 -7.81 28.15
C CYS A 234 17.80 -8.88 28.28
N TYR A 235 17.69 -9.52 29.46
CA TYR A 235 16.58 -10.44 29.73
C TYR A 235 15.21 -9.75 29.62
N GLN A 236 15.11 -8.54 30.16
CA GLN A 236 13.91 -7.73 30.11
C GLN A 236 14.10 -6.54 29.15
N ILE A 237 13.42 -6.60 28.00
CA ILE A 237 13.50 -5.60 26.94
C ILE A 237 12.43 -4.52 27.13
N THR A 238 11.21 -4.90 27.47
CA THR A 238 10.05 -4.02 27.65
C THR A 238 9.48 -4.12 29.07
N THR A 239 8.69 -3.12 29.48
CA THR A 239 7.95 -3.15 30.75
C THR A 239 6.67 -3.99 30.69
N GLY A 240 6.26 -4.44 29.50
CA GLY A 240 4.94 -5.02 29.26
C GLY A 240 3.81 -3.99 29.02
N ASN A 241 4.05 -2.71 29.31
CA ASN A 241 3.12 -1.62 28.99
C ASN A 241 3.41 -1.03 27.59
N SER A 242 2.44 -0.32 27.03
CA SER A 242 2.56 0.35 25.73
C SER A 242 1.91 1.73 25.73
N ASP A 243 2.35 2.57 24.80
CA ASP A 243 1.75 3.86 24.48
C ASP A 243 1.36 3.94 22.99
N ASP A 244 1.09 5.15 22.52
CA ASP A 244 0.75 5.49 21.13
C ASP A 244 1.79 5.04 20.11
N VAL A 245 3.08 4.92 20.47
CA VAL A 245 4.13 4.47 19.55
C VAL A 245 4.51 2.99 19.74
N GLY A 246 4.24 2.37 20.89
CA GLY A 246 4.45 0.93 21.05
C GLY A 246 4.80 0.51 22.46
N ALA A 247 5.39 -0.68 22.61
CA ALA A 247 5.83 -1.18 23.90
C ALA A 247 6.87 -0.25 24.54
N LEU A 248 6.73 0.03 25.84
CA LEU A 248 7.65 0.86 26.61
C LEU A 248 8.92 0.06 26.97
N PRO A 249 10.14 0.59 26.76
CA PRO A 249 11.37 -0.08 27.15
C PRO A 249 11.44 -0.26 28.65
N ALA A 250 12.00 -1.39 29.12
CA ALA A 250 12.24 -1.58 30.54
C ALA A 250 13.23 -0.54 31.09
N THR A 251 12.96 -0.06 32.30
CA THR A 251 13.77 0.96 32.98
C THR A 251 14.78 0.36 33.96
N ASP A 252 14.57 -0.90 34.37
CA ASP A 252 15.47 -1.60 35.28
C ASP A 252 16.83 -1.87 34.63
N ALA A 253 17.84 -2.13 35.49
CA ALA A 253 19.18 -2.45 35.06
C ALA A 253 19.19 -3.60 34.04
N CYS A 254 19.92 -3.42 32.94
CA CYS A 254 20.05 -4.43 31.91
C CYS A 254 20.91 -5.60 32.43
N HIS A 255 20.25 -6.66 32.87
CA HIS A 255 20.91 -7.91 33.21
C HIS A 255 21.08 -8.73 31.92
N ARG A 256 22.33 -9.07 31.64
CA ARG A 256 22.75 -10.02 30.60
C ARG A 256 23.32 -11.22 31.31
N ASP A 257 23.08 -12.43 30.81
CA ASP A 257 23.73 -13.61 31.38
C ASP A 257 25.26 -13.44 31.31
N THR A 258 25.89 -13.25 32.46
CA THR A 258 27.28 -13.63 32.65
C THR A 258 27.32 -15.13 32.87
N ALA A 259 27.06 -15.91 31.82
CA ALA A 259 27.33 -17.35 31.83
C ALA A 259 28.84 -17.68 31.88
N ASN A 260 29.71 -16.71 32.21
CA ASN A 260 31.13 -16.87 32.47
C ASN A 260 31.57 -16.00 33.66
N ALA A 261 31.13 -16.37 34.85
CA ALA A 261 31.87 -16.13 36.09
C ALA A 261 31.44 -17.13 37.16
N VAL A 262 31.45 -18.43 36.85
CA VAL A 262 31.74 -19.41 37.90
C VAL A 262 33.23 -19.24 38.19
N THR A 263 33.57 -18.29 39.07
CA THR A 263 34.80 -18.42 39.85
C THR A 263 34.77 -19.80 40.47
N PRO A 264 35.79 -20.65 40.32
CA PRO A 264 35.88 -21.89 41.05
C PRO A 264 35.92 -21.54 42.54
N SER A 265 34.78 -21.60 43.21
CA SER A 265 34.75 -21.58 44.67
C SER A 265 35.52 -22.81 45.13
N ALA A 266 36.50 -22.55 45.99
CA ALA A 266 37.29 -23.52 46.71
C ALA A 266 36.45 -24.71 47.23
N PRO A 267 37.05 -25.90 47.37
CA PRO A 267 36.31 -27.11 47.70
C PRO A 267 35.57 -26.96 49.04
N ILE A 268 34.23 -26.93 48.97
CA ILE A 268 33.36 -27.04 50.14
C ILE A 268 33.30 -28.52 50.51
N SER A 269 33.78 -28.85 51.71
CA SER A 269 33.63 -30.17 52.33
C SER A 269 32.14 -30.55 52.42
N PRO A 270 31.77 -31.82 52.21
CA PRO A 270 30.37 -32.21 52.25
C PRO A 270 29.85 -32.20 53.70
N PRO A 271 28.72 -31.53 54.00
CA PRO A 271 27.95 -31.90 55.18
C PRO A 271 27.18 -33.18 54.87
N SER A 272 27.59 -34.29 55.50
CA SER A 272 26.72 -35.44 55.71
C SER A 272 25.54 -35.02 56.59
N THR A 273 24.42 -34.67 55.99
CA THR A 273 23.12 -34.75 56.66
C THR A 273 22.07 -35.03 55.59
N VAL A 274 21.67 -36.30 55.49
CA VAL A 274 20.50 -36.73 54.73
C VAL A 274 19.27 -36.14 55.41
N PRO A 275 18.48 -35.25 54.77
CA PRO A 275 17.17 -34.90 55.30
C PRO A 275 16.24 -36.11 55.17
N PRO A 276 15.34 -36.36 56.14
CA PRO A 276 14.39 -37.46 56.02
C PRO A 276 13.50 -37.26 54.79
N ARG A 277 13.28 -38.35 54.07
CA ARG A 277 12.34 -38.46 52.95
C ARG A 277 10.95 -38.07 53.40
N VAL A 278 10.52 -36.84 53.11
CA VAL A 278 9.10 -36.46 53.24
C VAL A 278 8.35 -37.17 52.12
N GLN A 279 7.60 -38.21 52.45
CA GLN A 279 6.59 -38.75 51.56
C GLN A 279 5.52 -37.69 51.39
N ALA A 280 5.38 -37.15 50.17
CA ALA A 280 4.21 -36.36 49.82
C ALA A 280 2.99 -37.30 49.81
N THR A 281 2.18 -37.24 50.87
CA THR A 281 0.85 -37.83 50.88
C THR A 281 -0.02 -37.01 49.93
N TYR A 282 -0.25 -37.53 48.72
CA TYR A 282 -1.29 -37.00 47.84
C TYR A 282 -2.64 -37.25 48.51
N THR A 283 -3.26 -36.17 48.98
CA THR A 283 -4.66 -36.19 49.39
C THR A 283 -5.46 -35.95 48.11
N PRO A 284 -6.31 -36.89 47.65
CA PRO A 284 -7.13 -36.64 46.48
C PRO A 284 -8.09 -35.47 46.77
N PRO A 285 -8.32 -34.55 45.81
CA PRO A 285 -9.30 -33.49 45.98
C PRO A 285 -10.70 -34.10 46.19
N PRO A 286 -11.56 -33.46 46.99
CA PRO A 286 -12.93 -33.95 47.22
C PRO A 286 -13.71 -34.03 45.89
N PRO A 287 -14.63 -34.99 45.74
CA PRO A 287 -15.47 -35.07 44.56
C PRO A 287 -16.31 -33.80 44.44
N VAL A 288 -16.19 -33.12 43.31
CA VAL A 288 -17.04 -31.98 42.97
C VAL A 288 -18.47 -32.50 42.80
N ALA A 289 -19.38 -31.97 43.61
CA ALA A 289 -20.80 -32.22 43.49
C ALA A 289 -21.30 -31.71 42.13
N THR A 290 -21.96 -32.59 41.37
CA THR A 290 -22.74 -32.27 40.17
C THR A 290 -23.96 -31.44 40.57
N GLY A 291 -23.81 -30.12 40.52
CA GLY A 291 -24.94 -29.18 40.48
C GLY A 291 -25.62 -29.18 39.10
N PRO A 292 -26.94 -28.93 39.02
CA PRO A 292 -27.72 -29.13 37.80
C PRO A 292 -27.32 -28.16 36.68
N THR A 293 -27.21 -28.74 35.50
CA THR A 293 -27.03 -28.09 34.20
C THR A 293 -28.08 -26.99 33.95
N PRO A 294 -27.68 -25.75 33.61
CA PRO A 294 -28.57 -24.84 32.90
C PRO A 294 -28.72 -25.31 31.44
N PRO A 295 -29.88 -25.11 30.80
CA PRO A 295 -30.11 -25.55 29.43
C PRO A 295 -29.19 -24.79 28.46
N VAL A 296 -28.43 -25.56 27.67
CA VAL A 296 -27.71 -25.04 26.50
C VAL A 296 -28.75 -24.69 25.44
N THR A 297 -28.94 -23.40 25.21
CA THR A 297 -29.65 -22.94 24.01
C THR A 297 -28.64 -22.86 22.89
N THR A 298 -28.64 -23.85 22.01
CA THR A 298 -27.87 -23.87 20.76
C THR A 298 -28.31 -22.69 19.90
N THR A 299 -27.51 -21.63 19.86
CA THR A 299 -27.62 -20.59 18.83
C THR A 299 -26.37 -20.66 17.98
N ALA A 300 -26.55 -20.98 16.70
CA ALA A 300 -25.49 -20.99 15.70
C ALA A 300 -24.86 -19.58 15.55
N PRO A 301 -23.56 -19.47 15.27
CA PRO A 301 -22.96 -18.17 14.96
C PRO A 301 -23.56 -17.64 13.64
N ALA A 302 -24.20 -16.47 13.72
CA ALA A 302 -24.68 -15.74 12.56
C ALA A 302 -23.49 -15.23 11.74
N LEU A 303 -23.58 -15.41 10.42
CA LEU A 303 -22.73 -14.77 9.42
C LEU A 303 -22.80 -13.24 9.56
N PRO A 304 -21.72 -12.48 9.29
CA PRO A 304 -21.79 -11.02 9.32
C PRO A 304 -22.73 -10.51 8.23
N LEU A 305 -23.84 -9.92 8.66
CA LEU A 305 -24.77 -9.18 7.79
C LEU A 305 -24.08 -7.91 7.27
N VAL A 306 -24.06 -7.77 5.95
CA VAL A 306 -23.84 -6.50 5.25
C VAL A 306 -24.93 -5.52 5.70
N PRO A 307 -24.62 -4.27 6.11
CA PRO A 307 -25.66 -3.31 6.44
C PRO A 307 -26.37 -2.86 5.16
N THR A 308 -27.64 -3.20 5.03
CA THR A 308 -28.56 -2.55 4.11
C THR A 308 -28.98 -1.20 4.71
N PRO A 309 -29.03 -0.10 3.92
CA PRO A 309 -29.57 1.15 4.42
C PRO A 309 -31.09 1.00 4.64
N SER A 310 -31.52 1.14 5.89
CA SER A 310 -32.94 1.22 6.27
C SER A 310 -33.46 2.61 5.94
N ALA A 311 -34.53 2.68 5.13
CA ALA A 311 -35.27 3.90 4.90
C ALA A 311 -36.11 4.26 6.15
N PRO A 312 -36.03 5.48 6.70
CA PRO A 312 -36.99 5.92 7.69
C PRO A 312 -38.33 6.23 7.02
N SER A 313 -39.36 5.49 7.42
CA SER A 313 -40.76 5.84 7.16
C SER A 313 -41.18 6.85 8.20
N THR A 314 -41.16 8.14 7.87
CA THR A 314 -41.84 9.17 8.66
C THR A 314 -42.63 10.03 7.68
N SER A 315 -43.96 9.95 7.77
CA SER A 315 -44.85 10.88 7.08
C SER A 315 -44.63 12.27 7.65
N ALA A 316 -43.91 13.11 6.91
CA ALA A 316 -43.88 14.55 7.09
C ALA A 316 -44.01 15.19 5.71
N HIS A 317 -45.06 15.97 5.54
CA HIS A 317 -45.35 16.73 4.33
C HIS A 317 -44.19 17.73 4.10
N PRO A 318 -43.51 17.71 2.94
CA PRO A 318 -42.47 18.69 2.66
C PRO A 318 -43.10 20.05 2.35
N PRO A 319 -42.57 21.17 2.87
CA PRO A 319 -42.90 22.49 2.34
C PRO A 319 -42.36 22.58 0.90
N SER A 320 -43.14 23.22 0.01
CA SER A 320 -42.75 23.47 -1.37
C SER A 320 -41.47 24.30 -1.44
N LEU A 321 -40.41 23.71 -1.97
CA LEU A 321 -39.16 24.39 -2.33
C LEU A 321 -39.38 25.23 -3.61
N PRO A 322 -38.82 26.46 -3.69
CA PRO A 322 -38.89 27.26 -4.89
C PRO A 322 -38.09 26.62 -6.03
N THR A 323 -38.67 26.65 -7.22
CA THR A 323 -38.10 26.18 -8.48
C THR A 323 -36.73 26.84 -8.73
N PRO A 324 -35.67 26.09 -9.06
CA PRO A 324 -34.40 26.68 -9.47
C PRO A 324 -34.58 27.40 -10.83
N PRO A 325 -33.97 28.58 -11.04
CA PRO A 325 -34.00 29.22 -12.35
C PRO A 325 -33.29 28.31 -13.37
N GLN A 326 -33.97 28.00 -14.47
CA GLN A 326 -33.35 27.34 -15.63
C GLN A 326 -32.31 28.29 -16.23
N LEU A 327 -31.04 27.93 -16.07
CA LEU A 327 -29.96 28.55 -16.82
C LEU A 327 -30.11 28.12 -18.29
N PRO A 328 -30.07 29.06 -19.26
CA PRO A 328 -30.10 28.68 -20.67
C PRO A 328 -28.83 27.90 -21.01
N VAL A 329 -29.01 26.69 -21.53
CA VAL A 329 -27.92 25.91 -22.14
C VAL A 329 -27.37 26.73 -23.31
N PRO A 330 -26.06 27.03 -23.38
CA PRO A 330 -25.49 27.70 -24.53
C PRO A 330 -25.51 26.72 -25.71
N ILE A 331 -26.34 27.01 -26.71
CA ILE A 331 -26.35 26.28 -27.97
C ILE A 331 -25.05 26.64 -28.71
N LEU A 332 -24.20 25.65 -28.92
CA LEU A 332 -22.96 25.82 -29.68
C LEU A 332 -23.28 25.59 -31.17
N GLU A 333 -23.28 26.65 -31.96
CA GLU A 333 -23.37 26.56 -33.43
C GLU A 333 -21.97 26.47 -34.03
N LEU A 334 -21.64 25.33 -34.62
CA LEU A 334 -20.43 25.20 -35.44
C LEU A 334 -20.76 25.55 -36.90
N PRO A 335 -20.03 26.49 -37.53
CA PRO A 335 -20.21 26.81 -38.93
C PRO A 335 -19.77 25.63 -39.81
N PRO A 336 -20.39 25.44 -41.00
CA PRO A 336 -20.09 24.33 -41.87
C PRO A 336 -18.66 24.45 -42.41
N LEU A 337 -17.86 23.41 -42.20
CA LEU A 337 -16.46 23.33 -42.67
C LEU A 337 -16.36 23.00 -44.18
N LEU A 338 -17.50 22.83 -44.87
CA LEU A 338 -17.59 22.50 -46.30
C LEU A 338 -18.82 23.19 -46.93
N PRO A 339 -18.73 23.71 -48.16
CA PRO A 339 -19.88 24.32 -48.85
C PRO A 339 -20.99 23.29 -49.10
N GLY A 340 -22.21 23.58 -48.65
CA GLY A 340 -23.42 22.81 -48.99
C GLY A 340 -24.01 21.92 -47.88
N LEU A 341 -23.48 21.96 -46.65
CA LEU A 341 -24.06 21.23 -45.50
C LEU A 341 -24.66 22.19 -44.46
N PRO A 342 -25.74 21.80 -43.77
CA PRO A 342 -26.33 22.60 -42.70
C PRO A 342 -25.41 22.65 -41.46
N ALA A 343 -25.47 23.74 -40.70
CA ALA A 343 -24.76 23.88 -39.43
C ALA A 343 -25.23 22.83 -38.41
N ILE A 344 -24.29 22.30 -37.63
CA ILE A 344 -24.59 21.32 -36.57
C ILE A 344 -24.90 22.10 -35.29
N ARG A 345 -26.09 21.88 -34.73
CA ARG A 345 -26.50 22.39 -33.41
C ARG A 345 -26.35 21.27 -32.39
N VAL A 346 -25.56 21.51 -31.34
CA VAL A 346 -25.50 20.64 -30.16
C VAL A 346 -26.04 21.43 -28.98
N GLY A 347 -27.10 20.90 -28.37
CA GLY A 347 -27.78 21.43 -27.20
C GLY A 347 -28.34 20.29 -26.36
#